data_AF-A0A2V8LKB7-F1
#
_entry.id   AF-A0A2V8LKB7-F1
#
_cell.length_a   1.000
_cell.length_b   1.000
_cell.length_c   1.000
_cell.angle_alpha   90.00
_cell.angle_beta   90.00
_cell.angle_gamma   90.00
#
_symmetry.space_group_name_H-M   'P 1'
#
loop_
_entity.id
_entity.type
_entity.pdbx_description
1 polymer ?
#
loop_
_entity_poly.entity_id
_entity_poly.type
_entity_poly.pdbx_seq_one_letter_code
_entity_poly.pdbx_strand_id
1 'polypeptide(L)'
;MIIKSLERTLRPATAPRLRADKAHSSFVRALRDAAQLTIGGDDGVGESQAMDWLAKTLKERPKWVAAGVIFFILVFLVGWGGLFLERYMEGRARDTVLSALSELSPNATVTINGEAREPSPVLQALRRIHHVESHHSHPLKPIEIEIRDGAKTIKLIVAQDSERPDEYWVYQPGRNYHNDSLGKFLGCTETQVFR
;
A
#
# COMPACT_ATOMS: atom_id res chain seq x y z
N MET A 1 16.66 52.03 18.81
CA MET A 1 17.56 52.51 17.73
C MET A 1 18.57 51.38 17.54
N ILE A 2 18.34 50.39 16.69
CA ILE A 2 18.64 50.37 15.24
C ILE A 2 17.69 49.34 14.60
N ILE A 3 16.75 49.84 13.81
CA ILE A 3 15.97 49.08 12.83
C ILE A 3 16.64 49.41 11.50
N LYS A 4 17.24 48.43 10.81
CA LYS A 4 17.53 48.54 9.37
C LYS A 4 18.07 47.24 8.80
N SER A 5 17.48 46.87 7.67
CA SER A 5 18.13 46.21 6.55
C SER A 5 18.21 44.69 6.62
N LEU A 6 17.18 44.03 6.06
CA LEU A 6 17.34 42.80 5.27
C LEU A 6 16.11 42.52 4.39
N GLU A 7 15.66 43.53 3.64
CA GLU A 7 14.83 43.32 2.45
C GLU A 7 15.77 42.99 1.26
N ARG A 8 16.21 41.74 1.17
CA ARG A 8 16.86 41.21 -0.04
C ARG A 8 15.90 40.31 -0.81
N THR A 9 15.16 40.95 -1.71
CA THR A 9 15.09 40.56 -3.13
C THR A 9 14.79 39.08 -3.41
N LEU A 10 13.61 38.61 -3.03
CA LEU A 10 13.00 37.40 -3.62
C LEU A 10 12.47 37.75 -5.02
N ARG A 11 13.32 37.57 -6.04
CA ARG A 11 12.86 37.49 -7.43
C ARG A 11 12.10 36.18 -7.62
N PRO A 12 10.87 36.18 -8.12
CA PRO A 12 10.19 34.94 -8.50
C PRO A 12 10.91 34.33 -9.71
N ALA A 13 11.52 33.16 -9.52
CA ALA A 13 12.05 32.36 -10.62
C ALA A 13 10.88 31.95 -11.51
N THR A 14 10.86 32.48 -12.74
CA THR A 14 9.86 32.14 -13.75
C THR A 14 10.05 30.68 -14.14
N ALA A 15 9.11 29.83 -13.75
CA ALA A 15 9.13 28.41 -14.09
C ALA A 15 9.13 28.23 -15.61
N PRO A 16 9.98 27.33 -16.16
CA PRO A 16 9.94 26.99 -17.57
C PRO A 16 8.59 26.37 -17.91
N ARG A 17 7.81 27.03 -18.78
CA ARG A 17 6.62 26.45 -19.40
C ARG A 17 7.05 25.27 -20.26
N LEU A 18 6.98 24.06 -19.69
CA LEU A 18 7.08 22.80 -20.39
C LEU A 18 5.92 22.71 -21.38
N ARG A 19 6.25 22.88 -22.65
CA ARG A 19 5.37 22.76 -23.80
C ARG A 19 5.05 21.28 -24.04
N ALA A 20 4.20 20.72 -23.18
CA ALA A 20 3.67 19.36 -23.31
C ALA A 20 2.49 19.37 -24.30
N ASP A 21 2.77 19.68 -25.56
CA ASP A 21 1.73 19.78 -26.58
C ASP A 21 2.31 19.25 -27.89
N LYS A 22 2.25 17.92 -28.06
CA LYS A 22 2.24 17.19 -29.36
C LYS A 22 2.40 15.66 -29.28
N ALA A 23 2.81 15.07 -28.15
CA ALA A 23 3.03 13.62 -28.08
C ALA A 23 1.76 12.78 -27.83
N HIS A 24 0.65 13.38 -27.39
CA HIS A 24 -0.58 12.64 -27.07
C HIS A 24 -1.48 12.33 -28.28
N SER A 25 -1.25 12.96 -29.44
CA SER A 25 -2.14 12.87 -30.59
C SER A 25 -1.92 11.62 -31.45
N SER A 26 -0.67 11.12 -31.54
CA SER A 26 -0.36 9.92 -32.35
C SER A 26 -0.79 8.63 -31.65
N PHE A 27 -0.63 8.54 -30.33
CA PHE A 27 -0.99 7.34 -29.57
C PHE A 27 -2.51 7.12 -29.49
N VAL A 28 -3.29 8.20 -29.35
CA VAL A 28 -4.76 8.11 -29.34
C VAL A 28 -5.32 7.72 -30.72
N ARG A 29 -4.65 8.08 -31.83
CA ARG A 29 -5.02 7.56 -33.16
C ARG A 29 -4.67 6.09 -33.33
N ALA A 30 -3.47 5.66 -32.93
CA ALA A 30 -3.08 4.25 -33.00
C ALA A 30 -4.01 3.34 -32.19
N LEU A 31 -4.47 3.79 -31.01
CA LEU A 31 -5.46 3.05 -30.20
C LEU A 31 -6.85 3.06 -30.81
N ARG A 32 -7.28 4.15 -31.47
CA ARG A 32 -8.57 4.21 -32.15
C ARG A 32 -8.62 3.30 -33.38
N ASP A 33 -7.52 3.23 -34.13
CA ASP A 33 -7.40 2.38 -35.31
C ASP A 33 -7.28 0.89 -34.92
N ALA A 34 -6.60 0.58 -33.81
CA ALA A 34 -6.57 -0.77 -33.25
C ALA A 34 -7.94 -1.22 -32.70
N ALA A 35 -8.69 -0.31 -32.06
CA ALA A 35 -10.03 -0.60 -31.55
C ALA A 35 -11.07 -0.80 -32.67
N GLN A 36 -10.91 -0.15 -33.82
CA GLN A 36 -11.78 -0.36 -34.98
C GLN A 36 -11.53 -1.70 -35.70
N LEU A 37 -10.34 -2.28 -35.57
CA LEU A 37 -10.06 -3.64 -36.06
C LEU A 37 -10.68 -4.74 -35.18
N THR A 38 -11.10 -4.42 -33.96
CA THR A 38 -11.76 -5.38 -33.05
C THR A 38 -13.29 -5.20 -32.96
N ILE A 39 -13.86 -4.17 -33.59
CA ILE A 39 -15.31 -3.95 -33.66
C ILE A 39 -15.77 -4.21 -35.10
N GLY A 40 -15.46 -5.40 -35.60
CA GLY A 40 -16.00 -5.94 -36.84
C GLY A 40 -16.63 -7.27 -36.53
N GLY A 41 -17.96 -7.29 -36.40
CA GLY A 41 -18.77 -8.50 -36.28
C GLY A 41 -18.67 -9.18 -34.92
N ASP A 42 -19.63 -8.88 -34.04
CA ASP A 42 -20.05 -9.83 -33.01
C ASP A 42 -21.04 -10.82 -33.65
N ASP A 43 -20.56 -11.62 -34.60
CA ASP A 43 -21.12 -12.92 -34.86
C ASP A 43 -20.54 -13.82 -33.76
N GLY A 44 -21.34 -14.16 -32.73
CA GLY A 44 -20.98 -14.96 -31.55
C GLY A 44 -20.49 -16.40 -31.83
N VAL A 45 -19.61 -16.55 -32.80
CA VAL A 45 -18.99 -17.74 -33.39
C VAL A 45 -17.48 -17.77 -33.08
N GLY A 46 -16.90 -16.66 -32.60
CA GLY A 46 -15.46 -16.56 -32.31
C GLY A 46 -14.99 -17.31 -31.06
N GLU A 47 -15.79 -17.35 -29.98
CA GLU A 47 -15.42 -18.07 -28.75
C GLU A 47 -15.42 -19.60 -28.96
N SER A 48 -16.33 -20.13 -29.77
CA SER A 48 -16.39 -21.57 -30.04
C SER A 48 -15.24 -22.04 -30.93
N GLN A 49 -14.83 -21.25 -31.94
CA GLN A 49 -13.68 -21.60 -32.76
C GLN A 49 -12.34 -21.55 -32.02
N ALA A 50 -12.16 -20.58 -31.12
CA ALA A 50 -10.95 -20.52 -30.29
C ALA A 50 -10.84 -21.74 -29.37
N MET A 51 -11.97 -22.16 -28.77
CA MET A 51 -12.04 -23.34 -27.91
C MET A 51 -11.88 -24.65 -28.69
N ASP A 52 -12.47 -24.75 -29.90
CA ASP A 52 -12.32 -25.93 -30.76
C ASP A 52 -10.90 -26.09 -31.31
N TRP A 53 -10.24 -24.98 -31.68
CA TRP A 53 -8.84 -25.00 -32.08
C TRP A 53 -7.93 -25.45 -30.92
N LEU A 54 -8.17 -24.96 -29.70
CA LEU A 54 -7.47 -25.40 -28.49
C LEU A 54 -7.68 -26.91 -28.23
N ALA A 55 -8.92 -27.38 -28.30
CA ALA A 55 -9.27 -28.79 -28.08
C ALA A 55 -8.63 -29.72 -29.12
N LYS A 56 -8.62 -29.32 -30.40
CA LYS A 56 -8.01 -30.11 -31.47
C LYS A 56 -6.48 -30.16 -31.34
N THR A 57 -5.86 -29.05 -30.98
CA THR A 57 -4.41 -28.97 -30.76
C THR A 57 -3.96 -29.75 -29.53
N LEU A 58 -4.82 -29.87 -28.50
CA LEU A 58 -4.56 -30.70 -27.31
C LEU A 58 -4.66 -32.21 -27.61
N LYS A 59 -5.46 -32.63 -28.60
CA LYS A 59 -5.71 -34.04 -28.91
C LYS A 59 -4.54 -34.75 -29.60
N GLU A 60 -3.70 -34.02 -30.34
CA GLU A 60 -2.58 -34.59 -31.10
C GLU A 60 -1.24 -34.57 -30.33
N ARG A 61 -1.18 -34.00 -29.13
CA ARG A 61 0.06 -33.93 -28.35
C ARG A 61 0.26 -35.16 -27.45
N PRO A 62 1.52 -35.58 -27.24
CA PRO A 62 1.82 -36.68 -26.31
C PRO A 62 1.31 -36.32 -24.90
N LYS A 63 0.66 -37.29 -24.24
CA LYS A 63 -0.02 -37.11 -22.93
C LYS A 63 0.84 -36.40 -21.85
N TRP A 64 2.17 -36.52 -21.94
CA TRP A 64 3.13 -35.84 -21.08
C TRP A 64 3.11 -34.31 -21.18
N VAL A 65 2.77 -33.75 -22.35
CA VAL A 65 2.68 -32.29 -22.53
C VAL A 65 1.50 -31.72 -21.75
N ALA A 66 0.34 -32.38 -21.83
CA ALA A 66 -0.83 -31.97 -21.06
C ALA A 66 -0.55 -32.02 -19.55
N ALA A 67 0.08 -33.10 -19.07
CA ALA A 67 0.47 -33.22 -17.67
C ALA A 67 1.46 -32.12 -17.24
N GLY A 68 2.44 -31.80 -18.09
CA GLY A 68 3.41 -30.73 -17.84
C GLY A 68 2.76 -29.34 -17.74
N VAL A 69 1.81 -29.03 -18.63
CA VAL A 69 1.07 -27.76 -18.60
C VAL A 69 0.23 -27.64 -17.32
N ILE A 70 -0.50 -28.70 -16.94
CA ILE A 70 -1.29 -28.72 -15.70
C ILE A 70 -0.39 -28.51 -14.49
N PHE A 71 0.75 -29.20 -14.42
CA PHE A 71 1.72 -29.04 -13.35
C PHE A 71 2.26 -27.61 -13.27
N PHE A 72 2.62 -27.02 -14.42
CA PHE A 72 3.09 -25.63 -14.48
C PHE A 72 2.03 -24.64 -13.98
N ILE A 73 0.77 -24.77 -14.41
CA ILE A 73 -0.33 -23.93 -13.95
C ILE A 73 -0.53 -24.08 -12.43
N LEU A 74 -0.47 -25.31 -11.91
CA LEU A 74 -0.62 -25.56 -10.48
C LEU A 74 0.49 -24.87 -9.68
N VAL A 75 1.75 -25.05 -10.08
CA VAL A 75 2.91 -24.40 -9.43
C VAL A 75 2.79 -22.87 -9.53
N PHE A 76 2.37 -22.35 -10.69
CA PHE A 76 2.16 -20.92 -10.88
C PHE A 76 1.08 -20.38 -9.96
N LEU A 77 -0.09 -21.02 -9.88
CA LEU A 77 -1.19 -20.60 -9.02
C LEU A 77 -0.81 -20.65 -7.54
N VAL A 78 -0.08 -21.68 -7.10
CA VAL A 78 0.39 -21.80 -5.72
C VAL A 78 1.42 -20.71 -5.40
N GLY A 79 2.44 -20.53 -6.25
CA GLY A 79 3.48 -19.53 -6.05
C GLY A 79 2.93 -18.10 -6.07
N TRP A 80 2.10 -17.79 -7.07
CA TRP A 80 1.48 -16.47 -7.21
C TRP A 80 0.44 -16.21 -6.11
N GLY A 81 -0.37 -17.23 -5.79
CA GLY A 81 -1.37 -17.17 -4.72
C GLY A 81 -0.75 -16.90 -3.36
N GLY A 82 0.41 -17.51 -3.06
CA GLY A 82 1.15 -17.26 -1.82
C GLY A 82 1.55 -15.79 -1.65
N LEU A 83 2.14 -15.19 -2.70
CA LEU A 83 2.56 -13.78 -2.69
C LEU A 83 1.37 -12.81 -2.55
N PHE A 84 0.23 -13.12 -3.19
CA PHE A 84 -0.98 -12.31 -3.07
C PHE A 84 -1.61 -12.41 -1.69
N LEU A 85 -1.60 -13.60 -1.08
CA LEU A 85 -2.20 -13.81 0.22
C LEU A 85 -1.50 -13.02 1.32
N GLU A 86 -0.16 -12.94 1.28
CA GLU A 86 0.62 -12.18 2.25
C GLU A 86 0.27 -10.68 2.20
N ARG A 87 0.29 -10.08 1.01
CA ARG A 87 -0.10 -8.68 0.79
C ARG A 87 -1.54 -8.41 1.22
N TYR A 88 -2.46 -9.34 0.93
CA TYR A 88 -3.86 -9.20 1.33
C TYR A 88 -4.05 -9.23 2.84
N MET A 89 -3.30 -10.09 3.55
CA MET A 89 -3.36 -10.21 5.00
C MET A 89 -2.79 -9.00 5.74
N GLU A 90 -1.75 -8.35 5.20
CA GLU A 90 -1.21 -7.09 5.72
C GLU A 90 -2.24 -5.96 5.62
N GLY A 91 -2.82 -5.76 4.42
CA GLY A 91 -3.84 -4.73 4.18
C GLY A 91 -5.04 -4.86 5.12
N ARG A 92 -5.55 -6.08 5.32
CA ARG A 92 -6.70 -6.32 6.19
C ARG A 92 -6.46 -5.95 7.66
N ALA A 93 -5.25 -6.18 8.18
CA ALA A 93 -4.93 -5.80 9.56
C ALA A 93 -4.88 -4.28 9.72
N ARG A 94 -4.24 -3.59 8.77
CA ARG A 94 -4.23 -2.13 8.72
C ARG A 94 -5.65 -1.58 8.69
N ASP A 95 -6.49 -2.08 7.79
CA ASP A 95 -7.86 -1.59 7.62
C ASP A 95 -8.72 -1.84 8.87
N THR A 96 -8.51 -2.97 9.56
CA THR A 96 -9.18 -3.28 10.82
C THR A 96 -8.81 -2.27 11.91
N VAL A 97 -7.52 -1.94 12.04
CA VAL A 97 -7.03 -0.94 13.01
C VAL A 97 -7.49 0.45 12.64
N LEU A 98 -7.42 0.85 11.37
CA LEU A 98 -7.90 2.15 10.89
C LEU A 98 -9.40 2.31 11.12
N SER A 99 -10.20 1.27 10.88
CA SER A 99 -11.63 1.26 11.20
C SER A 99 -11.86 1.44 12.69
N ALA A 100 -11.14 0.69 13.53
CA ALA A 100 -11.24 0.84 14.98
C ALA A 100 -10.86 2.24 15.47
N LEU A 101 -9.81 2.85 14.90
CA LEU A 101 -9.38 4.22 15.19
C LEU A 101 -10.38 5.29 14.71
N SER A 102 -11.15 5.00 13.66
CA SER A 102 -12.17 5.90 13.12
C SER A 102 -13.44 5.93 13.99
N GLU A 103 -13.74 4.83 14.69
CA GLU A 103 -14.90 4.70 15.57
C GLU A 103 -14.67 5.26 16.98
N LEU A 104 -13.45 5.67 17.33
CA LEU A 104 -13.12 6.16 18.67
C LEU A 104 -13.86 7.47 18.98
N SER A 105 -14.37 7.56 20.21
CA SER A 105 -14.99 8.76 20.72
C SER A 105 -13.96 9.91 20.88
N PRO A 106 -14.40 11.18 20.85
CA PRO A 106 -13.54 12.32 21.16
C PRO A 106 -12.94 12.29 22.58
N ASN A 107 -13.52 11.49 23.49
CA ASN A 107 -13.10 11.36 24.88
C ASN A 107 -12.13 10.19 25.09
N ALA A 108 -11.65 9.55 24.02
CA ALA A 108 -10.67 8.48 24.12
C ALA A 108 -9.40 8.98 24.83
N THR A 109 -8.90 8.17 25.75
CA THR A 109 -7.64 8.43 26.46
C THR A 109 -6.50 7.75 25.72
N VAL A 110 -5.37 8.44 25.59
CA VAL A 110 -4.18 7.94 24.92
C VAL A 110 -3.03 7.99 25.89
N THR A 111 -2.33 6.87 26.06
CA THR A 111 -1.08 6.79 26.80
C THR A 111 0.06 6.35 25.89
N ILE A 112 1.24 6.94 26.08
CA ILE A 112 2.47 6.59 25.39
C ILE A 112 3.48 6.16 26.45
N ASN A 113 3.95 4.92 26.39
CA ASN A 113 4.79 4.29 27.42
C ASN A 113 4.20 4.46 28.85
N GLY A 114 2.87 4.41 28.96
CA GLY A 114 2.14 4.60 30.22
C GLY A 114 1.85 6.05 30.61
N GLU A 115 2.44 7.05 29.92
CA GLU A 115 2.19 8.47 30.19
C GLU A 115 1.00 8.99 29.37
N ALA A 116 0.05 9.68 30.01
CA ALA A 116 -1.09 10.28 29.32
C ALA A 116 -0.63 11.40 28.37
N ARG A 117 -1.15 11.40 27.14
CA ARG A 117 -0.87 12.39 26.09
C ARG A 117 -2.16 12.95 25.51
N GLU A 118 -2.05 14.08 24.83
CA GLU A 118 -3.19 14.67 24.13
C GLU A 118 -3.67 13.72 23.00
N PRO A 119 -4.94 13.26 23.01
CA PRO A 119 -5.41 12.26 22.05
C PRO A 119 -5.41 12.74 20.61
N SER A 120 -5.82 13.98 20.37
CA SER A 120 -6.06 14.53 19.03
C SER A 120 -4.87 14.38 18.06
N PRO A 121 -3.65 14.88 18.37
CA PRO A 121 -2.51 14.77 17.46
C PRO A 121 -2.04 13.32 17.26
N VAL A 122 -2.13 12.48 18.29
CA VAL A 122 -1.75 11.07 18.21
C VAL A 122 -2.70 10.30 17.30
N LEU A 123 -4.01 10.42 17.52
CA LEU A 123 -5.02 9.76 16.71
C LEU A 123 -4.98 10.25 15.26
N GLN A 124 -4.70 11.54 15.03
CA GLN A 124 -4.52 12.07 13.68
C GLN A 124 -3.31 11.44 12.97
N ALA A 125 -2.18 11.28 13.66
CA ALA A 125 -1.01 10.62 13.10
C ALA A 125 -1.28 9.14 12.78
N LEU A 126 -1.94 8.42 13.69
CA LEU A 126 -2.28 7.00 13.50
C LEU A 126 -3.31 6.78 12.39
N ARG A 127 -4.23 7.72 12.14
CA ARG A 127 -5.18 7.64 11.01
C ARG A 127 -4.52 7.84 9.64
N ARG A 128 -3.27 8.33 9.59
CA ARG A 128 -2.49 8.53 8.36
C ARG A 128 -1.54 7.37 8.07
N ILE A 129 -1.69 6.24 8.77
CA ILE A 129 -0.91 5.04 8.48
C ILE A 129 -1.15 4.63 7.03
N HIS A 130 -0.06 4.45 6.30
CA HIS A 130 -0.07 4.02 4.91
C HIS A 130 1.00 2.95 4.70
N HIS A 131 0.86 2.19 3.61
CA HIS A 131 1.90 1.25 3.21
C HIS A 131 3.07 2.03 2.61
N VAL A 132 4.28 1.74 3.06
CA VAL A 132 5.51 2.31 2.52
C VAL A 132 6.29 1.18 1.84
N GLU A 133 6.83 1.49 0.66
CA GLU A 133 7.67 0.55 -0.06
C GLU A 133 8.95 0.27 0.75
N SER A 134 9.36 -0.99 0.80
CA SER A 134 10.48 -1.42 1.64
C SER A 134 11.76 -0.67 1.29
N HIS A 135 12.29 0.09 2.25
CA HIS A 135 13.61 0.70 2.20
C HIS A 135 14.55 0.01 3.21
N HIS A 136 15.86 0.21 3.07
CA HIS A 136 16.89 -0.53 3.84
C HIS A 136 17.14 0.02 5.25
N SER A 137 16.13 0.62 5.88
CA SER A 137 16.23 1.08 7.27
C SER A 137 15.79 -0.02 8.24
N HIS A 138 15.87 0.28 9.54
CA HIS A 138 15.38 -0.61 10.60
C HIS A 138 14.63 0.19 11.67
N PRO A 139 13.67 -0.44 12.36
CA PRO A 139 13.02 0.18 13.50
C PRO A 139 14.01 0.37 14.65
N LEU A 140 13.95 1.55 15.28
CA LEU A 140 14.70 1.88 16.50
C LEU A 140 13.93 1.40 17.75
N LYS A 141 13.96 2.18 18.82
CA LYS A 141 13.33 1.81 20.10
C LYS A 141 11.80 1.73 19.96
N PRO A 142 11.17 0.64 20.43
CA PRO A 142 9.73 0.54 20.46
C PRO A 142 9.13 1.51 21.49
N ILE A 143 7.98 2.07 21.12
CA ILE A 143 7.15 2.96 21.92
C ILE A 143 5.77 2.33 21.98
N GLU A 144 5.29 2.05 23.18
CA GLU A 144 3.98 1.46 23.39
C GLU A 144 2.91 2.56 23.40
N ILE A 145 1.87 2.40 22.58
CA ILE A 145 0.72 3.28 22.57
C ILE A 145 -0.50 2.47 22.98
N GLU A 146 -1.17 2.92 24.04
CA GLU A 146 -2.44 2.35 24.48
C GLU A 146 -3.54 3.41 24.37
N ILE A 147 -4.62 3.06 23.67
CA ILE A 147 -5.77 3.92 23.45
C ILE A 147 -6.96 3.23 24.12
N ARG A 148 -7.61 3.93 25.06
CA ARG A 148 -8.79 3.42 25.76
C ARG A 148 -9.99 4.32 25.51
N ASP A 149 -11.09 3.70 25.10
CA ASP A 149 -12.38 4.35 24.86
C ASP A 149 -13.51 3.47 25.45
N GLY A 150 -13.88 3.76 26.69
CA GLY A 150 -14.78 2.92 27.48
C GLY A 150 -14.22 1.51 27.66
N ALA A 151 -14.90 0.50 27.11
CA ALA A 151 -14.48 -0.90 27.15
C ALA A 151 -13.51 -1.29 26.01
N LYS A 152 -13.37 -0.44 24.98
CA LYS A 152 -12.47 -0.70 23.86
C LYS A 152 -11.05 -0.30 24.24
N THR A 153 -10.09 -1.21 24.06
CA THR A 153 -8.67 -0.94 24.23
C THR A 153 -7.93 -1.32 22.96
N ILE A 154 -7.22 -0.37 22.37
CA ILE A 154 -6.37 -0.59 21.20
C ILE A 154 -4.93 -0.40 21.67
N LYS A 155 -4.12 -1.44 21.51
CA LYS A 155 -2.68 -1.40 21.79
C LYS A 155 -1.93 -1.41 20.47
N LEU A 156 -0.95 -0.53 20.34
CA LEU A 156 -0.07 -0.42 19.19
C LEU A 156 1.37 -0.28 19.68
N ILE A 157 2.31 -0.75 18.88
CA ILE A 157 3.74 -0.50 19.08
C ILE A 157 4.18 0.37 17.90
N VAL A 158 4.84 1.48 18.17
CA VAL A 158 5.48 2.29 17.13
C VAL A 158 6.98 2.29 17.31
N ALA A 159 7.74 2.28 16.23
CA ALA A 159 9.19 2.38 16.27
C ALA A 159 9.64 3.43 15.25
N GLN A 160 10.55 4.32 15.66
CA GLN A 160 11.10 5.33 14.77
C GLN A 160 11.99 4.68 13.72
N ASP A 161 11.91 5.15 12.47
CA ASP A 161 12.81 4.74 11.42
C ASP A 161 14.25 5.24 11.66
N SER A 162 15.26 4.38 11.44
CA SER A 162 16.66 4.71 11.67
C SER A 162 17.22 5.77 10.72
N GLU A 163 16.69 5.89 9.51
CA GLU A 163 17.14 6.81 8.47
C GLU A 163 16.23 8.04 8.37
N ARG A 164 14.95 7.90 8.70
CA ARG A 164 13.92 8.94 8.58
C ARG A 164 13.32 9.30 9.95
N PRO A 165 13.85 10.31 10.66
CA PRO A 165 13.46 10.59 12.04
C PRO A 165 12.01 11.07 12.23
N ASP A 166 11.32 11.41 11.15
CA ASP A 166 9.90 11.76 11.06
C ASP A 166 9.01 10.56 10.71
N GLU A 167 9.56 9.43 10.27
CA GLU A 167 8.82 8.21 9.94
C GLU A 167 8.78 7.25 11.12
N TYR A 168 7.59 6.70 11.39
CA TYR A 168 7.36 5.70 12.43
C TYR A 168 6.65 4.50 11.85
N TRP A 169 7.23 3.33 12.09
CA TRP A 169 6.69 2.03 11.74
C TRP A 169 5.66 1.65 12.80
N VAL A 170 4.45 1.27 12.39
CA VAL A 170 3.35 0.96 13.30
C VAL A 170 3.05 -0.53 13.25
N TYR A 171 2.95 -1.13 14.43
CA TYR A 171 2.71 -2.56 14.62
C TYR A 171 1.53 -2.80 15.56
N GLN A 172 0.80 -3.88 15.27
CA GLN A 172 -0.17 -4.45 16.18
C GLN A 172 0.50 -5.54 17.03
N PRO A 173 0.50 -5.44 18.37
CA PRO A 173 1.08 -6.47 19.22
C PRO A 173 0.35 -7.79 19.02
N GLY A 174 1.11 -8.87 18.92
CA GLY A 174 0.58 -10.19 18.65
C GLY A 174 1.62 -11.10 18.01
N ARG A 175 1.23 -12.35 17.76
CA ARG A 175 2.11 -13.32 17.11
C ARG A 175 2.19 -13.00 15.62
N ASN A 176 3.40 -12.75 15.11
CA ASN A 176 3.67 -12.68 13.68
C ASN A 176 4.41 -13.95 13.22
N TYR A 177 4.58 -14.09 11.90
CA TYR A 177 5.26 -15.24 11.30
C TYR A 177 6.75 -15.33 11.71
N HIS A 178 7.39 -14.18 11.95
CA HIS A 178 8.82 -14.08 12.28
C HIS A 178 9.12 -14.19 13.79
N ASN A 179 8.10 -14.35 14.62
CA ASN A 179 8.18 -14.28 16.08
C ASN A 179 8.91 -13.01 16.61
N ASP A 180 8.79 -11.90 15.88
CA ASP A 180 9.33 -10.60 16.27
C ASP A 180 8.47 -9.99 17.38
N SER A 181 9.13 -9.40 18.38
CA SER A 181 8.50 -8.79 19.56
C SER A 181 7.60 -7.60 19.22
N LEU A 182 7.82 -6.94 18.07
CA LEU A 182 7.02 -5.80 17.62
C LEU A 182 5.60 -6.20 17.17
N GLY A 183 5.40 -7.46 16.76
CA GLY A 183 4.10 -7.95 16.29
C GLY A 183 3.85 -7.72 14.79
N LYS A 184 2.59 -7.57 14.40
CA LYS A 184 2.19 -7.50 12.99
C LYS A 184 2.33 -6.08 12.45
N PHE A 185 3.13 -5.89 11.41
CA PHE A 185 3.28 -4.60 10.73
C PHE A 185 1.97 -4.13 10.11
N LEU A 186 1.66 -2.85 10.27
CA LEU A 186 0.45 -2.19 9.74
C LEU A 186 0.76 -1.14 8.67
N GLY A 187 1.99 -0.63 8.63
CA GLY A 187 2.41 0.48 7.77
C GLY A 187 3.25 1.50 8.52
N CYS A 188 3.49 2.64 7.90
CA CYS A 188 4.22 3.76 8.49
C CYS A 188 3.35 5.02 8.57
N THR A 189 3.76 5.95 9.43
CA THR A 189 3.19 7.30 9.51
C THR A 189 4.30 8.33 9.71
N GLU A 190 4.12 9.50 9.11
CA GLU A 190 5.05 10.63 9.22
C GLU A 190 4.54 11.61 10.28
N THR A 191 5.28 11.74 11.39
CA THR A 191 4.87 12.59 12.53
C THR A 191 6.03 12.90 13.47
N GLN A 192 5.90 13.96 14.26
CA GLN A 192 6.81 14.29 15.36
C GLN A 192 6.18 14.09 16.73
N VAL A 193 4.91 13.66 16.78
CA VAL A 193 4.09 13.61 18.01
C VAL A 193 4.54 12.52 18.98
N PHE A 194 5.26 11.50 18.49
CA PHE A 194 5.72 10.36 19.32
C PHE A 194 7.05 10.59 20.03
N ARG A 195 7.68 11.76 19.85
CA ARG A 195 8.92 12.13 20.56
C ARG A 195 8.70 12.53 22.01
#